data_AF-A0A0N8PR41-F1
#
_entry.id   AF-A0A0N8PR41-F1
#
_cell.length_a   1.000
_cell.length_b   1.000
_cell.length_c   1.000
_cell.angle_alpha   90.00
_cell.angle_beta   90.00
_cell.angle_gamma   90.00
#
_symmetry.space_group_name_H-M   'P 1'
#
loop_
_entity.id
_entity.type
_entity.pdbx_description
1 polymer ?
#
loop_
_entity_poly.entity_id
_entity_poly.type
_entity_poly.pdbx_seq_one_letter_code
_entity_poly.pdbx_strand_id
1 'polypeptide(L)'
;MRDNQDILQQYVSDMISLDKHILEAIERQLNDDRIDAYTGARTVITSIKTAITSQNSALEQQLESVGGEASAPIKETLSAIAGVAAGLYDKVRHDPVSKMLRDDYTALSLASIGYTMLHTTGLALKHDGVANVALSALKELAPIVVKISETIPGIVIQDLKEEEVTIAPEVKDQAVKNTQEAWSGENVGK
;
A
#
# COMPACT_ATOMS: atom_id res chain seq x y z
N MET A 1 28.50 -15.82 -7.23
CA MET A 1 27.47 -15.61 -8.27
C MET A 1 26.16 -16.03 -7.63
N ARG A 2 25.15 -15.15 -7.54
CA ARG A 2 23.85 -15.54 -6.95
C ARG A 2 23.18 -16.54 -7.87
N ASP A 3 22.59 -17.60 -7.33
CA ASP A 3 21.75 -18.51 -8.13
C ASP A 3 20.29 -18.01 -8.17
N ASN A 4 19.42 -18.72 -8.91
CA ASN A 4 18.02 -18.31 -9.05
C ASN A 4 17.28 -18.30 -7.70
N GLN A 5 17.67 -19.19 -6.79
CA GLN A 5 17.05 -19.33 -5.48
C GLN A 5 17.42 -18.14 -4.59
N ASP A 6 18.70 -17.74 -4.57
CA ASP A 6 19.19 -16.55 -3.87
C ASP A 6 18.49 -15.25 -4.31
N ILE A 7 18.09 -15.19 -5.60
CA ILE A 7 17.37 -14.05 -6.17
C ILE A 7 15.92 -14.07 -5.71
N LEU A 8 15.21 -15.20 -5.86
CA LEU A 8 13.82 -15.32 -5.45
C LEU A 8 13.64 -15.10 -3.95
N GLN A 9 14.50 -15.70 -3.14
CA GLN A 9 14.49 -15.52 -1.69
C GLN A 9 14.60 -14.04 -1.34
N GLN A 10 15.48 -13.30 -1.99
CA GLN A 10 15.63 -11.86 -1.74
C GLN A 10 14.34 -11.08 -2.02
N TYR A 11 13.76 -11.26 -3.20
CA TYR A 11 12.57 -10.51 -3.59
C TYR A 11 11.35 -10.88 -2.71
N VAL A 12 11.19 -12.16 -2.35
CA VAL A 12 10.13 -12.59 -1.44
C VAL A 12 10.34 -11.99 -0.05
N SER A 13 11.57 -12.05 0.47
CA SER A 13 11.96 -11.45 1.74
C SER A 13 11.72 -9.94 1.79
N ASP A 14 12.08 -9.21 0.74
CA ASP A 14 11.90 -7.76 0.67
C ASP A 14 10.40 -7.39 0.70
N MET A 15 9.55 -8.17 0.03
CA MET A 15 8.11 -7.96 0.04
C MET A 15 7.47 -8.28 1.40
N ILE A 16 7.89 -9.36 2.07
CA ILE A 16 7.45 -9.68 3.44
C ILE A 16 7.79 -8.54 4.40
N SER A 17 9.03 -8.03 4.32
CA SER A 17 9.46 -6.90 5.16
C SER A 17 8.63 -5.64 4.89
N LEU A 18 8.42 -5.29 3.62
CA LEU A 18 7.59 -4.14 3.24
C LEU A 18 6.17 -4.27 3.78
N ASP A 19 5.54 -5.43 3.62
CA ASP A 19 4.18 -5.70 4.07
C ASP A 19 4.03 -5.60 5.59
N LYS A 20 5.00 -6.12 6.34
CA LYS A 20 5.02 -6.00 7.80
C LYS A 20 5.07 -4.54 8.26
N HIS A 21 5.89 -3.71 7.61
CA HIS A 21 5.93 -2.28 7.95
C HIS A 21 4.63 -1.55 7.60
N ILE A 22 4.00 -1.90 6.48
CA ILE A 22 2.67 -1.36 6.14
C ILE A 22 1.66 -1.78 7.20
N LEU A 23 1.61 -3.06 7.59
CA LEU A 23 0.69 -3.56 8.62
C LEU A 23 0.86 -2.83 9.94
N GLU A 24 2.09 -2.64 10.42
CA GLU A 24 2.35 -1.91 11.65
C GLU A 24 1.75 -0.49 11.63
N ALA A 25 1.91 0.22 10.52
CA ALA A 25 1.35 1.57 10.37
C ALA A 25 -0.17 1.56 10.32
N ILE A 26 -0.76 0.66 9.53
CA ILE A 26 -2.21 0.48 9.43
C ILE A 26 -2.83 0.12 10.79
N GLU A 27 -2.15 -0.70 11.60
CA GLU A 27 -2.59 -1.00 12.96
C GLU A 27 -2.54 0.20 13.88
N ARG A 28 -1.52 1.06 13.78
CA ARG A 28 -1.48 2.32 14.53
C ARG A 28 -2.64 3.24 14.12
N GLN A 29 -2.94 3.34 12.83
CA GLN A 29 -4.04 4.15 12.30
C GLN A 29 -5.42 3.64 12.72
N LEU A 30 -5.65 2.32 12.71
CA LEU A 30 -6.94 1.74 13.14
C LEU A 30 -7.27 2.00 14.61
N ASN A 31 -6.25 2.30 15.42
CA ASN A 31 -6.35 2.71 16.81
C ASN A 31 -6.44 4.25 17.00
N ASP A 32 -6.48 5.03 15.92
CA ASP A 32 -6.69 6.47 15.95
C ASP A 32 -8.19 6.77 15.76
N ASP A 33 -8.89 7.11 16.83
CA ASP A 33 -10.34 7.38 16.81
C ASP A 33 -10.75 8.51 15.85
N ARG A 34 -9.81 9.38 15.43
CA ARG A 34 -10.11 10.46 14.47
C ARG A 34 -10.62 9.89 13.16
N ILE A 35 -10.17 8.72 12.73
CA ILE A 35 -10.58 8.14 11.43
C ILE A 35 -12.09 7.83 11.38
N ASP A 36 -12.76 7.71 12.53
CA ASP A 36 -14.20 7.47 12.61
C ASP A 36 -15.03 8.69 12.24
N ALA A 37 -14.47 9.89 12.42
CA ALA A 37 -15.12 11.11 11.95
C ALA A 37 -15.13 11.18 10.41
N TYR A 38 -14.18 10.51 9.74
CA TYR A 38 -13.94 10.66 8.31
C TYR A 38 -14.67 9.59 7.50
N THR A 39 -15.65 10.04 6.71
CA THR A 39 -16.48 9.13 5.90
C THR A 39 -15.62 8.32 4.93
N GLY A 40 -15.60 7.00 5.11
CA GLY A 40 -14.87 6.06 4.24
C GLY A 40 -13.43 5.76 4.64
N ALA A 41 -12.82 6.54 5.55
CA ALA A 41 -11.42 6.34 5.97
C ALA A 41 -11.22 4.97 6.63
N ARG A 42 -12.00 4.64 7.66
CA ARG A 42 -11.89 3.33 8.34
C ARG A 42 -12.11 2.16 7.38
N THR A 43 -13.05 2.27 6.45
CA THR A 43 -13.34 1.21 5.46
C THR A 43 -12.13 0.95 4.56
N VAL A 44 -11.48 2.01 4.08
CA VAL A 44 -10.26 1.92 3.27
C VAL A 44 -9.12 1.29 4.07
N ILE A 45 -8.83 1.81 5.26
CA ILE A 45 -7.75 1.31 6.13
C ILE A 45 -7.96 -0.16 6.51
N THR A 46 -9.20 -0.57 6.77
CA THR A 46 -9.54 -1.98 7.04
C THR A 46 -9.30 -2.85 5.82
N SER A 47 -9.65 -2.37 4.62
CA SER A 47 -9.40 -3.09 3.36
C SER A 47 -7.90 -3.27 3.10
N ILE A 48 -7.10 -2.25 3.43
CA ILE A 48 -5.63 -2.35 3.39
C ILE A 48 -5.17 -3.45 4.35
N LYS A 49 -5.59 -3.42 5.62
CA LYS A 49 -5.19 -4.44 6.61
C LYS A 49 -5.49 -5.85 6.11
N THR A 50 -6.70 -6.08 5.59
CA THR A 50 -7.12 -7.38 5.08
C THR A 50 -6.24 -7.84 3.91
N ALA A 51 -6.01 -6.99 2.91
CA ALA A 51 -5.21 -7.33 1.74
C ALA A 51 -3.74 -7.61 2.12
N ILE A 52 -3.10 -6.72 2.89
CA ILE A 52 -1.69 -6.89 3.29
C ILE A 52 -1.49 -8.12 4.19
N THR A 53 -2.45 -8.41 5.09
CA THR A 53 -2.38 -9.62 5.93
C THR A 53 -2.45 -10.88 5.06
N SER A 54 -3.38 -10.92 4.11
CA SER A 54 -3.58 -12.05 3.19
C SER A 54 -2.31 -12.35 2.39
N GLN A 55 -1.75 -11.34 1.73
CA GLN A 55 -0.56 -11.51 0.89
C GLN A 55 0.71 -11.82 1.71
N ASN A 56 0.91 -11.22 2.89
CA ASN A 56 2.06 -11.52 3.73
C ASN A 56 2.05 -12.99 4.16
N SER A 57 0.89 -13.51 4.58
CA SER A 57 0.73 -14.93 4.90
C SER A 57 0.96 -15.85 3.69
N ALA A 58 0.58 -15.42 2.48
CA ALA A 58 0.84 -16.20 1.26
C ALA A 58 2.33 -16.20 0.89
N LEU A 59 3.04 -15.07 1.04
CA LEU A 59 4.48 -14.98 0.82
C LEU A 59 5.27 -15.80 1.84
N GLU A 60 4.90 -15.77 3.11
CA GLU A 60 5.55 -16.57 4.16
C GLU A 60 5.42 -18.08 3.87
N GLN A 61 4.24 -18.55 3.45
CA GLN A 61 4.05 -19.93 2.99
C GLN A 61 4.92 -20.26 1.76
N GLN A 62 5.08 -19.30 0.85
CA GLN A 62 5.87 -19.49 -0.36
C GLN A 62 7.38 -19.42 -0.12
N LEU A 63 7.83 -18.75 0.95
CA LEU A 63 9.25 -18.61 1.30
C LEU A 63 9.92 -19.98 1.52
N GLU A 64 9.19 -20.94 2.08
CA GLU A 64 9.65 -22.33 2.25
C GLU A 64 9.96 -23.00 0.91
N SER A 65 9.19 -22.71 -0.14
CA SER A 65 9.36 -23.31 -1.47
C SER A 65 10.57 -22.76 -2.24
N VAL A 66 11.06 -21.56 -1.88
CA VAL A 66 12.28 -20.95 -2.43
C VAL A 66 13.49 -21.17 -1.51
N GLY A 67 13.37 -22.12 -0.57
CA GLY A 67 14.43 -22.56 0.34
C GLY A 67 14.87 -21.52 1.38
N GLY A 68 13.99 -20.58 1.72
CA GLY A 68 14.09 -19.84 2.98
C GLY A 68 13.34 -20.59 4.10
N GLU A 69 13.81 -20.49 5.35
CA GLU A 69 12.97 -20.89 6.48
C GLU A 69 12.04 -19.72 6.83
N ALA A 70 10.73 -19.98 7.01
CA ALA A 70 9.77 -18.97 7.46
C ALA A 70 10.19 -18.30 8.80
N SER A 71 11.01 -19.00 9.60
CA SER A 71 11.55 -18.56 10.89
C SER A 71 13.00 -18.04 10.85
N ALA A 72 13.71 -18.14 9.73
CA ALA A 72 15.07 -17.60 9.66
C ALA A 72 15.01 -16.07 9.65
N PRO A 73 15.98 -15.37 10.29
CA PRO A 73 16.08 -13.93 10.17
C PRO A 73 16.18 -13.57 8.69
N ILE A 74 15.11 -13.00 8.16
CA ILE A 74 15.12 -12.42 6.82
C ILE A 74 16.20 -11.36 6.85
N LYS A 75 17.23 -11.48 6.00
CA LYS A 75 18.22 -10.42 5.84
C LYS A 75 17.46 -9.19 5.34
N GLU A 76 17.18 -8.27 6.25
CA GLU A 76 16.56 -6.99 5.92
C GLU A 76 17.42 -6.27 4.89
N THR A 77 17.00 -6.28 3.63
CA THR A 77 17.55 -5.35 2.65
C THR A 77 16.85 -4.01 2.87
N LEU A 78 17.36 -3.28 3.87
CA LEU A 78 16.84 -2.01 4.36
C LEU A 78 16.78 -0.87 3.32
N SER A 79 17.34 -1.03 2.12
CA SER A 79 17.58 0.12 1.23
C SER A 79 16.31 0.69 0.58
N ALA A 80 15.25 -0.09 0.39
CA ALA A 80 14.00 0.40 -0.20
C ALA A 80 12.94 0.84 0.82
N ILE A 81 13.03 0.35 2.07
CA ILE A 81 11.97 0.48 3.09
C ILE A 81 12.15 1.72 3.98
N ALA A 82 13.39 2.21 4.14
CA ALA A 82 13.70 3.31 5.06
C ALA A 82 12.89 4.60 4.82
N GLY A 83 12.52 4.89 3.57
CA GLY A 83 11.70 6.06 3.23
C GLY A 83 10.21 5.92 3.59
N VAL A 84 9.68 4.70 3.62
CA VAL A 84 8.27 4.41 3.92
C VAL A 84 8.02 4.47 5.43
N ALA A 85 8.92 3.91 6.24
CA ALA A 85 8.80 3.91 7.70
C ALA A 85 8.91 5.32 8.32
N ALA A 86 9.69 6.24 7.74
CA ALA A 86 9.84 7.60 8.26
C ALA A 86 8.63 8.51 7.99
N GLY A 87 7.76 8.16 7.04
CA GLY A 87 6.53 8.90 6.72
C GLY A 87 5.27 8.31 7.35
N LEU A 88 5.31 7.07 7.84
CA LEU A 88 4.16 6.38 8.41
C LEU A 88 3.89 6.85 9.84
N TYR A 89 3.22 8.00 9.93
CA TYR A 89 2.56 8.54 11.11
C TYR A 89 3.41 8.53 12.39
N ASP A 90 4.21 9.59 12.54
CA ASP A 90 4.66 9.99 13.87
C ASP A 90 3.44 10.58 14.59
N LYS A 91 3.15 10.14 15.83
CA LYS A 91 1.94 10.53 16.59
C LYS A 91 1.96 12.03 16.92
N VAL A 92 1.61 12.87 15.96
CA VAL A 92 1.31 14.27 16.17
C VAL A 92 -0.20 14.42 16.06
N ARG A 93 -0.84 14.76 17.19
CA ARG A 93 -2.30 14.94 17.32
C ARG A 93 -2.91 15.94 16.31
N HIS A 94 -2.07 16.67 15.58
CA HIS A 94 -2.42 17.70 14.61
C HIS A 94 -2.23 17.29 13.15
N ASP A 95 -1.73 16.09 12.84
CA ASP A 95 -1.57 15.72 11.43
C ASP A 95 -2.93 15.36 10.79
N PRO A 96 -3.27 15.97 9.64
CA PRO A 96 -4.53 15.72 8.93
C PRO A 96 -4.70 14.27 8.48
N VAL A 97 -5.95 13.78 8.44
CA VAL A 97 -6.26 12.42 7.99
C VAL A 97 -5.96 12.25 6.50
N SER A 98 -6.01 13.33 5.70
CA SER A 98 -5.57 13.26 4.30
C SER A 98 -4.09 12.95 4.14
N LYS A 99 -3.21 13.44 5.02
CA LYS A 99 -1.78 13.12 4.95
C LYS A 99 -1.54 11.64 5.24
N MET A 100 -2.22 11.12 6.24
CA MET A 100 -2.19 9.69 6.59
C MET A 100 -2.60 8.82 5.39
N LEU A 101 -3.76 9.09 4.76
CA LEU A 101 -4.20 8.32 3.58
C LEU A 101 -3.30 8.52 2.35
N ARG A 102 -2.65 9.68 2.20
CA ARG A 102 -1.62 9.90 1.16
C ARG A 102 -0.39 9.00 1.40
N ASP A 103 0.02 8.84 2.65
CA ASP A 103 1.16 8.00 2.99
C ASP A 103 0.82 6.52 2.75
N ASP A 104 -0.41 6.11 3.07
CA ASP A 104 -0.94 4.79 2.69
C ASP A 104 -0.95 4.58 1.17
N TYR A 105 -1.44 5.56 0.41
CA TYR A 105 -1.42 5.53 -1.06
C TYR A 105 -0.01 5.29 -1.59
N THR A 106 0.98 5.98 -1.02
CA THR A 106 2.38 5.90 -1.42
C THR A 106 2.96 4.52 -1.12
N ALA A 107 2.71 4.01 0.10
CA ALA A 107 3.17 2.69 0.52
C ALA A 107 2.56 1.57 -0.32
N LEU A 108 1.26 1.65 -0.63
CA LEU A 108 0.57 0.66 -1.46
C LEU A 108 0.98 0.73 -2.93
N SER A 109 1.27 1.94 -3.44
CA SER A 109 1.83 2.09 -4.78
C SER A 109 3.22 1.47 -4.88
N LEU A 110 4.05 1.64 -3.84
CA LEU A 110 5.35 0.97 -3.74
C LEU A 110 5.19 -0.56 -3.66
N ALA A 111 4.27 -1.06 -2.84
CA ALA A 111 3.99 -2.49 -2.76
C ALA A 111 3.50 -3.03 -4.10
N SER A 112 2.62 -2.32 -4.80
CA SER A 112 2.09 -2.72 -6.11
C SER A 112 3.18 -2.85 -7.18
N ILE A 113 4.13 -1.90 -7.23
CA ILE A 113 5.26 -2.02 -8.16
C ILE A 113 6.25 -3.10 -7.71
N GLY A 114 6.45 -3.28 -6.40
CA GLY A 114 7.24 -4.38 -5.85
C GLY A 114 6.69 -5.75 -6.22
N TYR A 115 5.37 -5.94 -6.14
CA TYR A 115 4.69 -7.15 -6.60
C TYR A 115 4.76 -7.34 -8.12
N THR A 116 4.74 -6.26 -8.89
CA THR A 116 4.97 -6.33 -10.34
C THR A 116 6.39 -6.84 -10.63
N MET A 117 7.39 -6.36 -9.90
CA MET A 117 8.77 -6.83 -10.01
C MET A 117 8.88 -8.31 -9.58
N LEU A 118 8.30 -8.69 -8.45
CA LEU A 118 8.31 -10.07 -7.96
C LEU A 118 7.62 -11.04 -8.94
N HIS A 119 6.47 -10.66 -9.49
CA HIS A 119 5.76 -11.44 -10.49
C HIS A 119 6.63 -11.68 -11.73
N THR A 120 7.26 -10.62 -12.22
CA THR A 120 8.17 -10.67 -13.37
C THR A 120 9.37 -11.57 -13.09
N THR A 121 9.97 -11.46 -11.92
CA THR A 121 11.08 -12.31 -11.48
C THR A 121 10.65 -13.77 -11.38
N GLY A 122 9.48 -14.05 -10.79
CA GLY A 122 8.92 -15.40 -10.71
C GLY A 122 8.76 -16.05 -12.08
N LEU A 123 8.19 -15.33 -13.05
CA LEU A 123 8.07 -15.82 -14.43
C LEU A 123 9.43 -16.04 -15.09
N ALA A 124 10.35 -15.08 -14.97
CA ALA A 124 11.67 -15.15 -15.59
C ALA A 124 12.49 -16.35 -15.09
N LEU A 125 12.34 -16.69 -13.80
CA LEU A 125 13.03 -17.80 -13.14
C LEU A 125 12.21 -19.09 -13.12
N LYS A 126 11.06 -19.14 -13.80
CA LYS A 126 10.14 -20.29 -13.92
C LYS A 126 9.64 -20.81 -12.56
N HIS A 127 9.34 -19.89 -11.65
CA HIS A 127 8.79 -20.18 -10.33
C HIS A 127 7.32 -19.74 -10.23
N ASP A 128 6.42 -20.56 -10.79
CA ASP A 128 5.00 -20.22 -10.94
C ASP A 128 4.30 -19.88 -9.61
N GLY A 129 4.66 -20.54 -8.51
CA GLY A 129 4.07 -20.25 -7.21
C GLY A 129 4.31 -18.81 -6.73
N VAL A 130 5.54 -18.31 -6.86
CA VAL A 130 5.90 -16.92 -6.54
C VAL A 130 5.21 -15.95 -7.51
N ALA A 131 5.20 -16.27 -8.80
CA ALA A 131 4.53 -15.45 -9.79
C ALA A 131 3.04 -15.30 -9.49
N ASN A 132 2.36 -16.39 -9.12
CA ASN A 132 0.93 -16.40 -8.84
C ASN A 132 0.58 -15.64 -7.55
N VAL A 133 1.35 -15.81 -6.47
CA VAL A 133 1.16 -15.05 -5.22
C VAL A 133 1.31 -13.55 -5.49
N ALA A 134 2.36 -13.15 -6.22
CA ALA A 134 2.59 -11.74 -6.54
C ALA A 134 1.48 -11.13 -7.40
N LEU A 135 0.95 -11.89 -8.37
CA LEU A 135 -0.17 -11.45 -9.19
C LEU A 135 -1.47 -11.33 -8.37
N SER A 136 -1.72 -12.24 -7.43
CA SER A 136 -2.88 -12.16 -6.54
C SER A 136 -2.83 -10.91 -5.67
N ALA A 137 -1.67 -10.66 -5.04
CA ALA A 137 -1.43 -9.45 -4.25
C ALA A 137 -1.69 -8.18 -5.08
N LEU A 138 -1.14 -8.08 -6.30
CA LEU A 138 -1.35 -6.93 -7.17
C LEU A 138 -2.84 -6.70 -7.49
N LYS A 139 -3.62 -7.77 -7.72
CA LYS A 139 -5.06 -7.68 -7.99
C LYS A 139 -5.87 -7.22 -6.77
N GLU A 140 -5.39 -7.48 -5.57
CA GLU A 140 -6.02 -7.02 -4.33
C GLU A 140 -5.64 -5.56 -4.00
N LEU A 141 -4.38 -5.16 -4.24
CA LEU A 141 -3.90 -3.82 -3.91
C LEU A 141 -4.34 -2.75 -4.90
N ALA A 142 -4.34 -3.04 -6.21
CA ALA A 142 -4.63 -2.03 -7.23
C ALA A 142 -6.01 -1.35 -7.07
N PRO A 143 -7.11 -2.08 -6.78
CA PRO A 143 -8.39 -1.45 -6.50
C PRO A 143 -8.38 -0.54 -5.27
N ILE A 144 -7.59 -0.87 -4.24
CA ILE A 144 -7.47 -0.08 -3.01
C ILE A 144 -6.73 1.24 -3.28
N VAL A 145 -5.65 1.20 -4.07
CA VAL A 145 -4.90 2.40 -4.51
C VAL A 145 -5.84 3.37 -5.24
N VAL A 146 -6.63 2.86 -6.19
CA VAL A 146 -7.66 3.66 -6.87
C VAL A 146 -8.66 4.21 -5.87
N LYS A 147 -9.14 3.38 -4.94
CA LYS A 147 -10.13 3.79 -3.95
C LYS A 147 -9.65 4.93 -3.06
N ILE A 148 -8.37 4.92 -2.67
CA ILE A 148 -7.78 6.04 -1.91
C ILE A 148 -7.81 7.32 -2.75
N SER A 149 -7.42 7.23 -4.03
CA SER A 149 -7.43 8.39 -4.93
C SER A 149 -8.81 9.02 -5.13
N GLU A 150 -9.88 8.20 -5.09
CA GLU A 150 -11.27 8.68 -5.16
C GLU A 150 -11.75 9.26 -3.82
N THR A 151 -11.23 8.75 -2.71
CA THR A 151 -11.67 9.13 -1.35
C THR A 151 -11.00 10.42 -0.89
N ILE A 152 -9.74 10.65 -1.30
CA ILE A 152 -8.90 11.74 -0.79
C ILE A 152 -9.52 13.14 -0.90
N PRO A 153 -10.25 13.54 -1.96
CA PRO A 153 -10.81 14.89 -2.03
C PRO A 153 -11.87 15.14 -0.94
N GLY A 154 -12.65 14.12 -0.58
CA GLY A 154 -13.61 14.21 0.51
C GLY A 154 -12.94 14.38 1.87
N ILE A 155 -11.82 13.69 2.07
CA ILE A 155 -11.03 13.75 3.31
C ILE A 155 -10.37 15.13 3.46
N VAL A 156 -9.80 15.67 2.38
CA VAL A 156 -9.22 17.04 2.38
C VAL A 156 -10.27 18.09 2.72
N ILE A 157 -11.48 17.97 2.17
CA ILE A 157 -12.59 18.90 2.51
C ILE A 157 -12.95 18.80 3.99
N GLN A 158 -12.88 17.61 4.57
CA GLN A 158 -13.14 17.42 5.98
C GLN A 158 -12.04 18.01 6.86
N ASP A 159 -10.76 17.80 6.51
CA ASP A 159 -9.63 18.46 7.18
C ASP A 159 -9.79 20.00 7.15
N LEU A 160 -10.17 20.59 6.00
CA LEU A 160 -10.39 22.04 5.87
C LEU A 160 -11.55 22.57 6.71
N LYS A 161 -12.57 21.75 6.97
CA LYS A 161 -13.69 22.12 7.85
C LYS A 161 -13.27 22.16 9.32
N GLU A 162 -12.29 21.35 9.72
CA GLU A 162 -11.70 21.44 11.07
C GLU A 162 -10.95 22.76 11.28
N GLU A 163 -10.48 23.39 10.19
CA GLU A 163 -9.87 24.75 10.18
C GLU A 163 -10.92 25.87 10.07
N GLU A 164 -12.21 25.57 10.27
CA GLU A 164 -13.34 26.51 10.23
C GLU A 164 -13.50 27.26 8.88
N VAL A 165 -12.98 26.69 7.79
CA VAL A 165 -13.10 27.27 6.45
C VAL A 165 -14.46 26.95 5.82
N THR A 166 -15.11 27.95 5.23
CA THR A 166 -16.34 27.75 4.45
C THR A 166 -16.01 27.17 3.07
N ILE A 167 -16.54 25.99 2.76
CA ILE A 167 -16.31 25.27 1.51
C ILE A 167 -17.62 25.18 0.71
N ALA A 168 -17.56 25.49 -0.58
CA ALA A 168 -18.72 25.34 -1.47
C ALA A 168 -19.09 23.85 -1.67
N PRO A 169 -20.38 23.47 -1.64
CA PRO A 169 -20.83 22.07 -1.65
C PRO A 169 -20.31 21.23 -2.82
N GLU A 170 -20.15 21.84 -3.99
CA GLU A 170 -19.77 21.21 -5.25
C GLU A 170 -18.27 20.89 -5.37
N VAL A 171 -17.43 21.45 -4.49
CA VAL A 171 -15.96 21.33 -4.59
C VAL A 171 -15.50 19.88 -4.51
N LYS A 172 -16.19 19.04 -3.72
CA LYS A 172 -15.88 17.61 -3.61
C LYS A 172 -16.00 16.93 -4.96
N ASP A 173 -17.18 17.02 -5.57
CA ASP A 173 -17.50 16.30 -6.80
C ASP A 173 -16.67 16.84 -7.96
N GLN A 174 -16.43 18.16 -7.99
CA GLN A 174 -15.54 18.79 -8.95
C GLN A 174 -14.10 18.30 -8.82
N ALA A 175 -13.58 18.19 -7.60
CA ALA A 175 -12.23 17.71 -7.35
C ALA A 175 -12.07 16.24 -7.74
N VAL A 176 -13.00 15.37 -7.33
CA VAL A 176 -13.00 13.94 -7.73
C VAL A 176 -13.02 13.81 -9.25
N LYS A 177 -13.93 14.53 -9.93
CA LYS A 177 -14.01 14.48 -11.39
C LYS A 177 -12.69 14.87 -12.05
N ASN A 178 -12.14 16.05 -11.69
CA ASN A 178 -10.93 16.57 -12.31
C ASN A 178 -9.71 15.67 -12.08
N THR A 179 -9.56 15.13 -10.88
CA THR A 179 -8.42 14.26 -10.57
C THR A 179 -8.56 12.91 -11.23
N GLN A 180 -9.74 12.29 -11.26
CA GLN A 180 -9.92 11.00 -11.92
C GLN A 180 -9.81 11.11 -13.45
N GLU A 181 -10.27 12.21 -14.05
CA GLU A 181 -10.06 12.50 -15.46
C GLU A 181 -8.56 12.56 -15.81
N ALA A 182 -7.73 13.15 -14.95
CA ALA A 182 -6.28 13.22 -15.19
C ALA A 182 -5.60 11.84 -15.25
N TRP A 183 -6.20 10.81 -14.67
CA TRP A 183 -5.68 9.44 -14.62
C TRP A 183 -6.31 8.54 -15.68
N SER A 184 -7.31 9.04 -16.40
CA SER A 184 -7.97 8.31 -17.46
C SER A 184 -7.02 8.06 -18.64
N GLY A 185 -7.14 6.90 -19.28
CA GLY A 185 -6.30 6.51 -20.41
C GLY A 185 -6.34 7.51 -21.59
N GLU A 186 -7.42 8.30 -21.70
CA GLU A 186 -7.56 9.36 -22.71
C GLU A 186 -6.54 10.50 -22.55
N ASN A 187 -6.02 10.72 -21.35
CA ASN A 187 -5.01 11.74 -21.06
C ASN A 187 -3.59 11.17 -20.95
N VAL A 188 -3.44 9.85 -20.80
CA VAL A 188 -2.14 9.15 -20.75
C VAL A 188 -1.62 8.82 -22.17
N GLY A 189 -2.48 8.84 -23.19
CA GLY A 189 -2.14 8.55 -24.59
C GLY A 189 -2.03 9.76 -25.53
N LYS A 190 -1.93 10.98 -25.00
CA LYS A 190 -1.63 12.21 -25.78
C LYS A 190 -0.16 12.59 -25.62
#